data_AF-K1RSE8-F1
#
_entry.id   AF-K1RSE8-F1
#
_cell.length_a   1.000
_cell.length_b   1.000
_cell.length_c   1.000
_cell.angle_alpha   90.00
_cell.angle_beta   90.00
_cell.angle_gamma   90.00
#
_symmetry.space_group_name_H-M   'P 1'
#
loop_
_entity.id
_entity.type
_entity.pdbx_description
1 polymer ?
#
loop_
_entity_poly.entity_id
_entity_poly.type
_entity_poly.pdbx_seq_one_letter_code
_entity_poly.pdbx_strand_id
1 'polypeptide(L)'
;KVNNHYLYAVKKAADYKICVNAHEAVRPTGLCRTYPNLIGNESARGTEYEAFGGSKPFHTTLLPFNRLIGGPMDYTPGIFDTKLDFMGDLPHGQVQTTLAKQLALYVTLYSPLQMAADLVENYEKHMDAFQFIKDVAVDWDDSKYIEAEPGDYITVARKAKGPATGLLEVLQTRM
;
A
#
# COMPACT_ATOMS: atom_id res chain seq x y z
N LYS A 1 -13.84 -10.43 23.67
CA LYS A 1 -12.58 -9.72 23.34
C LYS A 1 -12.59 -9.38 21.85
N VAL A 2 -12.01 -8.25 21.46
CA VAL A 2 -12.14 -7.69 20.09
C VAL A 2 -11.57 -8.60 19.00
N ASN A 3 -10.50 -9.36 19.27
CA ASN A 3 -9.95 -10.34 18.29
C ASN A 3 -10.98 -11.37 17.81
N ASN A 4 -11.88 -11.81 18.70
CA ASN A 4 -12.93 -12.77 18.33
C ASN A 4 -13.95 -12.13 17.38
N HIS A 5 -14.21 -10.83 17.52
CA HIS A 5 -15.11 -10.10 16.64
C HIS A 5 -14.54 -10.00 15.21
N TYR A 6 -13.28 -9.58 15.06
CA TYR A 6 -12.64 -9.48 13.74
C TYR A 6 -12.60 -10.84 13.03
N LEU A 7 -12.19 -11.91 13.74
CA LEU A 7 -12.17 -13.25 13.17
C LEU A 7 -13.57 -13.75 12.81
N TYR A 8 -14.59 -13.45 13.63
CA TYR A 8 -15.98 -13.80 13.31
C TYR A 8 -16.45 -13.10 12.03
N ALA A 9 -16.14 -11.81 11.85
CA ALA A 9 -16.49 -11.06 10.64
C ALA A 9 -15.83 -11.68 9.40
N VAL A 10 -14.54 -12.03 9.48
CA VAL A 10 -13.81 -12.68 8.38
C VAL A 10 -14.42 -14.04 8.02
N LYS A 11 -14.70 -14.89 9.02
CA LYS A 11 -15.33 -16.21 8.80
C LYS A 11 -16.71 -16.07 8.18
N LYS A 12 -17.55 -15.18 8.72
CA LYS A 12 -18.89 -14.94 8.20
C LYS A 12 -18.83 -14.39 6.78
N ALA A 13 -17.92 -13.47 6.47
CA ALA A 13 -17.74 -12.98 5.10
C ALA A 13 -17.33 -14.10 4.13
N ALA A 14 -16.52 -15.06 4.58
CA ALA A 14 -16.10 -16.20 3.75
C ALA A 14 -17.30 -17.08 3.35
N ASP A 15 -18.25 -17.33 4.25
CA ASP A 15 -19.49 -18.06 3.95
C ASP A 15 -20.30 -17.40 2.83
N TYR A 16 -20.19 -16.07 2.69
CA TYR A 16 -20.87 -15.25 1.68
C TYR A 16 -19.99 -14.91 0.48
N LYS A 17 -18.78 -15.49 0.38
CA LYS A 17 -17.80 -15.17 -0.69
C LYS A 17 -17.44 -13.69 -0.77
N ILE A 18 -17.40 -13.01 0.38
CA ILE A 18 -17.03 -11.60 0.51
C ILE A 18 -15.58 -11.49 0.98
N CYS A 19 -14.80 -10.67 0.28
CA CYS A 19 -13.48 -10.25 0.75
C CYS A 19 -13.61 -9.14 1.81
N VAL A 20 -12.68 -9.12 2.75
CA VAL A 20 -12.64 -8.18 3.87
C VAL A 20 -11.33 -7.39 3.81
N ASN A 21 -11.49 -6.07 3.87
CA ASN A 21 -10.44 -5.12 4.21
C ASN A 21 -10.86 -4.43 5.51
N ALA A 22 -10.15 -4.63 6.62
CA ALA A 22 -10.56 -4.12 7.92
C ALA A 22 -9.56 -3.10 8.46
N HIS A 23 -9.94 -1.82 8.42
CA HIS A 23 -9.26 -0.73 9.10
C HIS A 23 -9.49 -0.81 10.62
N GLU A 24 -8.61 -0.18 11.41
CA GLU A 24 -8.57 -0.19 12.89
C GLU A 24 -8.52 -1.57 13.58
N ALA A 25 -8.45 -2.67 12.83
CA ALA A 25 -8.37 -4.01 13.39
C ALA A 25 -7.00 -4.25 14.06
N VAL A 26 -6.91 -5.33 14.85
CA VAL A 26 -5.61 -5.79 15.34
C VAL A 26 -4.73 -6.16 14.16
N ARG A 27 -3.47 -5.68 14.17
CA ARG A 27 -2.51 -5.93 13.09
C ARG A 27 -2.43 -7.41 12.69
N PRO A 28 -2.24 -7.73 11.41
CA PRO A 28 -2.25 -9.10 10.95
C PRO A 28 -1.05 -9.89 11.48
N THR A 29 -1.24 -11.21 11.57
CA THR A 29 -0.27 -12.18 12.13
C THR A 29 -0.15 -13.46 11.26
N GLY A 30 -0.57 -13.38 10.00
CA GLY A 30 -0.57 -14.48 9.04
C GLY A 30 -1.94 -15.12 8.82
N LEU A 31 -3.00 -14.57 9.39
CA LEU A 31 -4.36 -15.12 9.32
C LEU A 31 -4.89 -15.24 7.88
N CYS A 32 -4.43 -14.39 6.97
CA CYS A 32 -4.74 -14.46 5.54
C CYS A 32 -4.32 -15.79 4.88
N ARG A 33 -3.36 -16.53 5.44
CA ARG A 33 -3.05 -17.90 5.00
C ARG A 33 -4.21 -18.86 5.25
N THR A 34 -4.89 -18.72 6.40
CA THR A 34 -6.02 -19.58 6.79
C THR A 34 -7.33 -19.08 6.18
N TYR A 35 -7.51 -17.76 6.12
CA TYR A 35 -8.70 -17.09 5.58
C TYR A 35 -8.27 -16.08 4.49
N PRO A 36 -8.06 -16.54 3.25
CA PRO A 36 -7.56 -15.70 2.16
C PRO A 36 -8.55 -14.63 1.70
N ASN A 37 -9.80 -14.68 2.17
CA ASN A 37 -10.75 -13.58 1.96
C ASN A 37 -10.43 -12.35 2.83
N LEU A 38 -9.53 -12.43 3.82
CA LEU A 38 -8.94 -11.26 4.46
C LEU A 38 -7.79 -10.73 3.58
N ILE A 39 -8.13 -9.81 2.68
CA ILE A 39 -7.21 -9.31 1.64
C ILE A 39 -6.45 -8.05 2.07
N GLY A 40 -6.91 -7.38 3.14
CA GLY A 40 -6.33 -6.13 3.60
C GLY A 40 -6.65 -5.80 5.06
N ASN A 41 -5.77 -5.02 5.65
CA ASN A 41 -5.97 -4.29 6.88
C ASN A 41 -5.25 -2.96 6.74
N GLU A 42 -5.71 -1.89 7.38
CA GLU A 42 -4.88 -0.70 7.58
C GLU A 42 -3.94 -0.95 8.78
N SER A 43 -4.46 -0.82 10.01
CA SER A 43 -3.80 -1.26 11.26
C SER A 43 -2.38 -0.70 11.47
N ALA A 44 -2.10 0.44 10.85
CA ALA A 44 -0.90 1.27 10.97
C ALA A 44 -1.21 2.61 10.30
N ARG A 45 -0.43 3.64 10.59
CA ARG A 45 -0.58 4.96 9.96
C ARG A 45 -0.53 4.85 8.43
N GLY A 46 -1.66 5.02 7.75
CA GLY A 46 -1.78 5.02 6.28
C GLY A 46 -1.54 6.39 5.65
N THR A 47 -1.80 6.49 4.34
CA THR A 47 -1.69 7.75 3.58
C THR A 47 -2.67 8.82 4.07
N GLU A 48 -3.78 8.46 4.70
CA GLU A 48 -4.73 9.43 5.28
C GLU A 48 -4.06 10.41 6.25
N TYR A 49 -3.03 9.95 6.98
CA TYR A 49 -2.31 10.81 7.91
C TYR A 49 -1.38 11.81 7.22
N GLU A 50 -1.13 11.69 5.92
CA GLU A 50 -0.49 12.76 5.15
C GLU A 50 -1.36 14.02 5.15
N ALA A 51 -2.69 13.88 5.17
CA ALA A 51 -3.64 14.98 5.36
C ALA A 51 -3.89 15.34 6.85
N PHE A 52 -3.34 14.57 7.79
CA PHE A 52 -3.44 14.80 9.24
C PHE A 52 -2.06 15.05 9.88
N GLY A 53 -1.29 15.95 9.28
CA GLY A 53 0.02 16.38 9.80
C GLY A 53 1.23 15.71 9.15
N GLY A 54 1.05 15.01 8.04
CA GLY A 54 2.13 14.34 7.33
C GLY A 54 2.51 12.99 7.95
N SER A 55 3.12 12.12 7.15
CA SER A 55 3.93 11.01 7.68
C SER A 55 5.42 11.36 7.55
N LYS A 56 6.27 10.73 8.37
CA LYS A 56 7.72 10.93 8.25
C LYS A 56 8.19 10.36 6.90
N PRO A 57 9.15 11.00 6.19
CA PRO A 57 9.57 10.53 4.88
C PRO A 57 10.06 9.06 4.86
N PHE A 58 10.68 8.58 5.94
CA PHE A 58 11.12 7.18 6.07
C PHE A 58 10.01 6.16 6.38
N HIS A 59 8.76 6.59 6.59
CA HIS A 59 7.69 5.72 7.06
C HIS A 59 7.51 4.48 6.18
N THR A 60 7.49 4.67 4.86
CA THR A 60 7.33 3.58 3.88
C THR A 60 8.59 2.72 3.69
N THR A 61 9.75 3.15 4.20
CA THR A 61 10.97 2.33 4.26
C THR A 61 11.09 1.55 5.58
N LEU A 62 10.16 1.73 6.52
CA LEU A 62 10.04 0.92 7.73
C LEU A 62 8.89 -0.09 7.67
N LEU A 63 7.76 0.28 7.07
CA LEU A 63 6.54 -0.54 7.04
C LEU A 63 6.79 -2.01 6.59
N PRO A 64 7.61 -2.28 5.54
CA PRO A 64 7.91 -3.65 5.12
C PRO A 64 8.63 -4.50 6.17
N PHE A 65 9.37 -3.88 7.08
CA PHE A 65 10.12 -4.58 8.13
C PHE A 65 9.35 -4.75 9.44
N ASN A 66 8.18 -4.12 9.57
CA ASN A 66 7.35 -4.21 10.77
C ASN A 66 5.89 -4.58 10.46
N ARG A 67 5.09 -3.65 9.96
CA ARG A 67 3.64 -3.78 9.79
C ARG A 67 3.28 -4.86 8.77
N LEU A 68 4.03 -4.98 7.68
CA LEU A 68 3.76 -5.99 6.66
C LEU A 68 4.15 -7.42 7.11
N ILE A 69 4.87 -7.57 8.22
CA ILE A 69 5.17 -8.88 8.82
C ILE A 69 3.91 -9.45 9.47
N GLY A 70 3.16 -10.22 8.67
CA GLY A 70 1.93 -10.88 9.06
C GLY A 70 0.77 -10.68 8.09
N GLY A 71 0.85 -9.72 7.17
CA GLY A 71 -0.19 -9.54 6.15
C GLY A 71 -0.10 -8.20 5.44
N PRO A 72 -0.83 -8.06 4.31
CA PRO A 72 -0.81 -6.85 3.50
C PRO A 72 -1.33 -5.63 4.26
N MET A 73 -0.99 -4.45 3.75
CA MET A 73 -1.52 -3.19 4.23
C MET A 73 -2.28 -2.49 3.12
N ASP A 74 -3.50 -2.06 3.41
CA ASP A 74 -4.19 -1.07 2.59
C ASP A 74 -3.62 0.31 2.92
N TYR A 75 -2.47 0.64 2.33
CA TYR A 75 -1.75 1.90 2.60
C TYR A 75 -2.33 3.10 1.84
N THR A 76 -3.15 2.83 0.82
CA THR A 76 -3.74 3.81 -0.10
C THR A 76 -2.73 4.76 -0.79
N PRO A 77 -1.75 4.23 -1.56
CA PRO A 77 -0.80 5.06 -2.30
C PRO A 77 -1.45 5.75 -3.51
N GLY A 78 -0.63 6.49 -4.27
CA GLY A 78 -1.02 7.08 -5.56
C GLY A 78 -1.39 8.56 -5.50
N ILE A 79 -0.95 9.31 -4.49
CA ILE A 79 -1.20 10.77 -4.46
C ILE A 79 -0.29 11.49 -5.47
N PHE A 80 -0.88 12.08 -6.50
CA PHE A 80 -0.17 12.81 -7.57
C PHE A 80 -0.08 14.29 -7.24
N ASP A 81 -1.20 14.89 -6.80
CA ASP A 81 -1.20 16.25 -6.29
C ASP A 81 -0.79 16.26 -4.82
N THR A 82 0.51 16.34 -4.60
CA THR A 82 1.08 16.30 -3.24
C THR A 82 0.80 17.57 -2.43
N LYS A 83 0.29 18.64 -3.05
CA LYS A 83 -0.11 19.86 -2.35
C LYS A 83 -1.56 19.75 -1.89
N LEU A 84 -1.75 19.88 -0.59
CA LEU A 84 -3.05 19.77 0.04
C LEU A 84 -3.66 21.16 0.20
N ASP A 85 -3.89 21.86 -0.91
CA ASP A 85 -4.35 23.26 -0.92
C ASP A 85 -5.68 23.45 -0.15
N PHE A 86 -6.52 22.42 -0.09
CA PHE A 86 -7.77 22.40 0.70
C PHE A 86 -7.54 22.58 2.22
N MET A 87 -6.32 22.37 2.71
CA MET A 87 -5.96 22.57 4.11
C MET A 87 -5.78 24.06 4.47
N GLY A 88 -5.65 24.95 3.49
CA GLY A 88 -5.45 26.38 3.72
C GLY A 88 -4.21 26.67 4.57
N ASP A 89 -4.38 27.41 5.67
CA ASP A 89 -3.29 27.82 6.58
C ASP A 89 -2.92 26.76 7.63
N LEU A 90 -3.54 25.57 7.60
CA LEU A 90 -3.19 24.51 8.54
C LEU A 90 -1.74 24.04 8.32
N PRO A 91 -1.00 23.70 9.41
CA PRO A 91 0.34 23.15 9.27
C PRO A 91 0.27 21.82 8.50
N HIS A 92 1.27 21.57 7.65
CA HIS A 92 1.39 20.38 6.80
C HIS A 92 0.45 20.32 5.57
N GLY A 93 0.42 21.37 4.76
CA GLY A 93 -0.26 21.37 3.45
C GLY A 93 0.43 20.59 2.33
N GLN A 94 1.31 19.62 2.66
CA GLN A 94 2.00 18.82 1.65
C GLN A 94 2.30 17.39 2.12
N VAL A 95 1.95 16.43 1.27
CA VAL A 95 2.30 15.01 1.41
C VAL A 95 3.82 14.84 1.32
N GLN A 96 4.43 14.12 2.26
CA GLN A 96 5.89 13.97 2.36
C GLN A 96 6.45 12.92 1.39
N THR A 97 6.29 13.17 0.08
CA THR A 97 6.65 12.22 -0.98
C THR A 97 7.04 12.93 -2.28
N THR A 98 7.49 12.15 -3.26
CA THR A 98 7.53 12.55 -4.67
C THR A 98 6.56 11.69 -5.48
N LEU A 99 6.23 12.12 -6.69
CA LEU A 99 5.41 11.34 -7.62
C LEU A 99 6.03 9.96 -7.90
N ALA A 100 7.34 9.92 -8.20
CA ALA A 100 8.05 8.66 -8.44
C ALA A 100 8.02 7.71 -7.22
N LYS A 101 8.15 8.26 -6.00
CA LYS A 101 8.02 7.47 -4.76
C LYS A 101 6.62 6.89 -4.62
N GLN A 102 5.57 7.63 -4.97
CA GLN A 102 4.18 7.14 -4.95
C GLN A 102 3.97 5.98 -5.93
N LEU A 103 4.55 6.06 -7.13
CA LEU A 103 4.56 4.94 -8.07
C LEU A 103 5.33 3.73 -7.51
N ALA A 104 6.47 3.95 -6.85
CA ALA A 104 7.26 2.87 -6.25
C ALA A 104 6.50 2.08 -5.17
N LEU A 105 5.55 2.71 -4.46
CA LEU A 105 4.80 2.05 -3.38
C LEU A 105 3.96 0.87 -3.85
N TYR A 106 3.48 0.86 -5.10
CA TYR A 106 2.72 -0.27 -5.66
C TYR A 106 3.56 -1.57 -5.69
N VAL A 107 4.88 -1.45 -5.72
CA VAL A 107 5.81 -2.59 -5.68
C VAL A 107 6.44 -2.75 -4.30
N THR A 108 6.87 -1.67 -3.65
CA THR A 108 7.60 -1.79 -2.37
C THR A 108 6.68 -2.08 -1.17
N LEU A 109 5.42 -1.65 -1.20
CA LEU A 109 4.40 -1.99 -0.20
C LEU A 109 3.45 -3.06 -0.76
N TYR A 110 3.79 -4.33 -0.50
CA TYR A 110 3.00 -5.44 -1.00
C TYR A 110 1.57 -5.45 -0.44
N SER A 111 0.60 -5.48 -1.36
CA SER A 111 -0.81 -5.74 -1.07
C SER A 111 -1.52 -6.31 -2.31
N PRO A 112 -2.38 -7.34 -2.17
CA PRO A 112 -3.28 -7.77 -3.24
C PRO A 112 -4.48 -6.81 -3.42
N LEU A 113 -4.62 -5.83 -2.53
CA LEU A 113 -5.59 -4.74 -2.59
C LEU A 113 -4.81 -3.43 -2.70
N GLN A 114 -4.85 -2.80 -3.88
CA GLN A 114 -4.17 -1.54 -4.14
C GLN A 114 -5.21 -0.48 -4.51
N MET A 115 -5.04 0.71 -3.94
CA MET A 115 -5.84 1.89 -4.27
C MET A 115 -4.98 2.83 -5.12
N ALA A 116 -5.62 3.59 -6.00
CA ALA A 116 -5.11 4.84 -6.54
C ALA A 116 -5.86 5.96 -5.81
N ALA A 117 -5.25 6.53 -4.78
CA ALA A 117 -5.98 7.30 -3.77
C ALA A 117 -6.37 8.73 -4.16
N ASP A 118 -5.72 9.33 -5.17
CA ASP A 118 -6.01 10.68 -5.62
C ASP A 118 -7.33 10.81 -6.41
N LEU A 119 -7.74 12.06 -6.63
CA LEU A 119 -8.85 12.42 -7.50
C LEU A 119 -8.51 12.15 -8.97
N VAL A 120 -9.54 11.84 -9.77
CA VAL A 120 -9.40 11.56 -11.21
C VAL A 120 -8.74 12.73 -11.94
N GLU A 121 -9.15 13.96 -11.61
CA GLU A 121 -8.66 15.20 -12.20
C GLU A 121 -7.15 15.43 -11.93
N ASN A 122 -6.60 14.83 -10.88
CA ASN A 122 -5.17 14.91 -10.57
C ASN A 122 -4.37 13.89 -11.39
N TYR A 123 -4.92 12.71 -11.67
CA TYR A 123 -4.32 11.76 -12.60
C TYR A 123 -4.32 12.25 -14.04
N GLU A 124 -5.40 12.90 -14.48
CA GLU A 124 -5.52 13.42 -15.85
C GLU A 124 -4.41 14.42 -16.23
N LYS A 125 -3.83 15.12 -15.23
CA LYS A 125 -2.68 16.02 -15.41
C LYS A 125 -1.36 15.29 -15.69
N HIS A 126 -1.26 14.00 -15.33
CA HIS A 126 -0.05 13.18 -15.39
C HIS A 126 -0.34 11.76 -15.89
N MET A 127 -1.10 11.65 -16.99
CA MET A 127 -1.49 10.35 -17.54
C MET A 127 -0.30 9.49 -18.00
N ASP A 128 0.83 10.11 -18.30
CA ASP A 128 2.11 9.45 -18.56
C ASP A 128 2.61 8.68 -17.33
N ALA A 129 2.58 9.29 -16.14
CA ALA A 129 2.92 8.63 -14.88
C ALA A 129 1.82 7.64 -14.44
N PHE A 130 0.54 7.99 -14.62
CA PHE A 130 -0.59 7.13 -14.25
C PHE A 130 -0.63 5.81 -15.02
N GLN A 131 -0.02 5.78 -16.21
CA GLN A 131 0.10 4.55 -17.00
C GLN A 131 0.80 3.44 -16.20
N PHE A 132 1.79 3.77 -15.36
CA PHE A 132 2.41 2.79 -14.47
C PHE A 132 1.39 2.12 -13.52
N ILE A 133 0.51 2.90 -12.90
CA ILE A 133 -0.54 2.40 -11.97
C ILE A 133 -1.53 1.48 -12.71
N LYS A 134 -1.79 1.75 -13.98
CA LYS A 134 -2.66 0.92 -14.82
C LYS A 134 -2.03 -0.43 -15.18
N ASP A 135 -0.70 -0.48 -15.27
CA ASP A 135 0.04 -1.64 -15.76
C ASP A 135 0.56 -2.54 -14.63
N VAL A 136 0.84 -1.98 -13.45
CA VAL A 136 1.40 -2.71 -12.30
C VAL A 136 0.48 -3.86 -11.84
N ALA A 137 1.07 -5.03 -11.62
CA ALA A 137 0.35 -6.18 -11.09
C ALA A 137 0.07 -6.05 -9.57
N VAL A 138 -0.86 -6.86 -9.07
CA VAL A 138 -1.18 -6.96 -7.63
C VAL A 138 -0.87 -8.33 -7.01
N ASP A 139 -0.51 -9.31 -7.85
CA ASP A 139 -0.15 -10.67 -7.43
C ASP A 139 1.10 -11.14 -8.17
N TRP A 140 1.97 -11.87 -7.49
CA TRP A 140 3.37 -12.07 -7.89
C TRP A 140 3.78 -13.54 -7.75
N ASP A 141 4.45 -14.08 -8.78
CA ASP A 141 5.03 -15.44 -8.75
C ASP A 141 6.38 -15.49 -8.02
N ASP A 142 7.16 -14.41 -8.10
CA ASP A 142 8.47 -14.30 -7.46
C ASP A 142 8.71 -12.86 -6.96
N SER A 143 9.48 -12.71 -5.90
CA SER A 143 9.83 -11.42 -5.30
C SER A 143 11.25 -11.46 -4.76
N LYS A 144 12.08 -10.53 -5.22
CA LYS A 144 13.49 -10.38 -4.83
C LYS A 144 13.70 -9.01 -4.22
N TYR A 145 14.11 -8.99 -2.96
CA TYR A 145 14.58 -7.77 -2.29
C TYR A 145 16.03 -7.54 -2.72
N ILE A 146 16.26 -6.49 -3.50
CA ILE A 146 17.56 -6.17 -4.10
C ILE A 146 18.40 -5.35 -3.11
N GLU A 147 17.77 -4.35 -2.49
CA GLU A 147 18.38 -3.48 -1.48
C GLU A 147 17.36 -3.25 -0.35
N ALA A 148 17.82 -3.24 0.89
CA ALA A 148 16.92 -3.05 2.04
C ALA A 148 17.73 -2.57 3.26
N GLU A 149 17.50 -1.33 3.68
CA GLU A 149 17.99 -0.76 4.94
C GLU A 149 16.82 -0.07 5.66
N PRO A 150 16.34 -0.62 6.80
CA PRO A 150 15.15 -0.11 7.47
C PRO A 150 15.25 1.37 7.83
N GLY A 151 14.31 2.17 7.32
CA GLY A 151 14.28 3.61 7.56
C GLY A 151 15.12 4.43 6.59
N ASP A 152 15.89 3.81 5.70
CA ASP A 152 16.66 4.51 4.67
C ASP A 152 16.12 4.18 3.27
N TYR A 153 16.22 2.92 2.81
CA TYR A 153 15.79 2.54 1.47
C TYR A 153 15.29 1.10 1.35
N ILE A 154 14.43 0.87 0.35
CA ILE A 154 13.97 -0.46 -0.07
C ILE A 154 13.90 -0.48 -1.60
N THR A 155 14.54 -1.47 -2.23
CA THR A 155 14.44 -1.77 -3.66
C THR A 155 13.95 -3.19 -3.84
N VAL A 156 12.82 -3.38 -4.52
CA VAL A 156 12.23 -4.71 -4.75
C VAL A 156 12.03 -4.93 -6.24
N ALA A 157 12.37 -6.13 -6.68
CA ALA A 157 12.05 -6.66 -7.99
C ALA A 157 10.97 -7.73 -7.87
N ARG A 158 9.84 -7.60 -8.57
CA ARG A 158 8.76 -8.59 -8.54
C ARG A 158 8.40 -9.09 -9.93
N LYS A 159 8.07 -10.38 -10.03
CA LYS A 159 7.59 -11.01 -11.26
C LYS A 159 6.08 -11.20 -11.16
N ALA A 160 5.32 -10.53 -12.03
CA ALA A 160 3.87 -10.65 -12.06
C ALA A 160 3.44 -12.11 -12.24
N LYS A 161 2.34 -12.49 -11.58
CA LYS A 161 1.81 -13.86 -11.63
C LYS A 161 1.19 -14.20 -12.99
N GLY A 162 1.55 -15.34 -13.56
CA GLY A 162 0.91 -15.90 -14.76
C GLY A 162 1.82 -16.09 -15.98
N PRO A 163 1.31 -16.77 -17.03
CA PRO A 163 2.15 -17.36 -18.08
C PRO A 163 2.68 -16.39 -19.15
N ALA A 164 2.25 -15.12 -19.20
CA ALA A 164 2.35 -14.31 -20.42
C ALA A 164 3.18 -13.02 -20.34
N THR A 165 3.62 -12.59 -19.16
CA THR A 165 4.43 -11.36 -19.06
C THR A 165 5.55 -11.60 -18.07
N GLY A 166 6.76 -11.82 -18.56
CA GLY A 166 7.98 -11.73 -17.76
C GLY A 166 8.28 -10.28 -17.30
N LEU A 167 7.24 -9.49 -17.02
CA LEU A 167 7.34 -8.14 -16.49
C LEU A 167 7.95 -8.24 -15.10
N LEU A 168 9.23 -7.85 -15.06
CA LEU A 168 9.98 -7.64 -13.84
C LEU A 168 9.82 -6.18 -13.49
N GLU A 169 9.12 -5.90 -12.41
CA GLU A 169 8.99 -4.54 -11.90
C GLU A 169 10.03 -4.31 -10.83
N VAL A 170 10.94 -3.35 -11.06
CA VAL A 170 12.01 -2.98 -10.12
C VAL A 170 11.84 -1.53 -9.71
N LEU A 171 11.50 -1.29 -8.45
CA LEU A 171 11.32 0.05 -7.93
C LEU A 171 11.96 0.21 -6.56
N GLN A 172 12.39 1.45 -6.30
CA GLN A 172 13.07 1.86 -5.09
C GLN A 172 12.27 2.96 -4.39
N THR A 173 12.13 2.80 -3.09
CA THR A 173 11.65 3.83 -2.16
C THR A 173 12.82 4.23 -1.28
N ARG A 174 13.12 5.54 -1.16
CA ARG A 174 14.11 6.10 -0.24
C ARG A 174 13.45 7.11 0.70
N MET A 175 14.09 7.39 1.85
CA MET A 175 13.70 8.48 2.77
C MET A 175 13.53 9.78 2.00
#